data_AF-A0A5Z0FB97-F1
#
_entry.id   AF-A0A5Z0FB97-F1
#
_cell.length_a   1.000
_cell.length_b   1.000
_cell.length_c   1.000
_cell.angle_alpha   90.00
_cell.angle_beta   90.00
_cell.angle_gamma   90.00
#
_symmetry.space_group_name_H-M   'P 1'
#
loop_
_entity.id
_entity.type
_entity.pdbx_description
1 polymer ?
#
loop_
_entity_poly.entity_id
_entity_poly.type
_entity_poly.pdbx_seq_one_letter_code
_entity_poly.pdbx_strand_id
1 'polypeptide(L)'
;AQVQGQPAPGYTSGQAIEAIAQVAKETLGDDYSIAWSGSAYQEVSSKGTASYAFALGMIFVFLILAAQYERWLIPLAVVTAVPFAVFGSFLLVYLRGFSN
;
A
#
# COMPACT_ATOMS: atom_id res chain seq x y z
N ALA A 1 17.62 0.06 23.59
CA ALA A 1 16.48 0.41 24.44
C ALA A 1 15.20 0.30 23.63
N GLN A 2 14.09 -0.11 24.22
CA GLN A 2 12.79 -0.19 23.52
C GLN A 2 11.99 1.08 23.80
N VAL A 3 11.46 1.70 22.75
CA VAL A 3 10.59 2.88 22.83
C VAL A 3 9.23 2.50 22.27
N GLN A 4 8.17 2.92 22.96
CA GLN A 4 6.78 2.70 22.53
C GLN A 4 6.12 4.06 22.32
N GLY A 5 5.30 4.16 21.28
CA GLY A 5 4.58 5.36 20.93
C GLY A 5 3.29 5.00 20.20
N GLN A 6 2.41 5.97 20.07
CA GLN A 6 1.16 5.87 19.34
C GLN A 6 1.04 7.05 18.38
N PRO A 7 0.38 6.90 17.22
CA PRO A 7 0.10 8.01 16.32
C PRO A 7 -0.68 9.11 17.04
N ALA A 8 -0.39 10.37 16.70
CA ALA A 8 -1.18 11.50 17.18
C ALA A 8 -2.62 11.43 16.61
N PRO A 9 -3.63 12.02 17.28
CA PRO A 9 -4.99 12.05 16.74
C PRO A 9 -5.04 12.63 15.33
N GLY A 10 -5.70 11.93 14.41
CA GLY A 10 -5.81 12.32 12.99
C GLY A 10 -4.68 11.85 12.09
N TYR A 11 -3.71 11.08 12.60
CA TYR A 11 -2.61 10.50 11.81
C TYR A 11 -2.71 8.98 11.73
N THR A 12 -2.20 8.42 10.63
CA THR A 12 -2.14 6.97 10.41
C THR A 12 -0.95 6.33 11.13
N SER A 13 -1.00 5.01 11.31
CA SER A 13 0.16 4.27 11.83
C SER A 13 1.36 4.37 10.87
N GLY A 14 1.11 4.28 9.56
CA GLY A 14 2.14 4.44 8.54
C GLY A 14 2.83 5.81 8.58
N GLN A 15 2.06 6.89 8.79
CA GLN A 15 2.61 8.25 8.94
C GLN A 15 3.48 8.37 10.19
N ALA A 16 3.06 7.76 11.32
CA ALA A 16 3.87 7.78 12.54
C ALA A 16 5.18 6.98 12.37
N ILE A 17 5.13 5.81 11.71
CA ILE A 17 6.31 5.00 11.41
C ILE A 17 7.29 5.78 10.52
N GLU A 18 6.78 6.46 9.48
CA GLU A 18 7.60 7.26 8.58
C GLU A 18 8.23 8.47 9.29
N ALA A 19 7.47 9.18 10.13
CA ALA A 19 7.97 10.29 10.92
C ALA A 19 9.08 9.86 11.90
N ILE A 20 8.90 8.74 12.61
CA ILE A 20 9.93 8.20 13.51
C ILE A 20 11.17 7.76 12.73
N ALA A 21 10.99 7.12 11.56
CA ALA A 21 12.12 6.74 10.70
C ALA A 21 12.93 7.97 10.24
N GLN A 22 12.23 9.06 9.90
CA GLN A 22 12.85 10.31 9.50
C GLN A 22 13.60 10.99 10.66
N VAL A 23 12.94 11.17 11.81
CA VAL A 23 13.57 11.77 13.00
C VAL A 23 14.77 10.95 13.44
N ALA A 24 14.67 9.62 13.41
CA ALA A 24 15.78 8.75 13.76
C ALA A 24 16.97 8.95 12.82
N LYS A 25 16.73 9.07 11.52
CA LYS A 25 17.76 9.33 10.52
C LYS A 25 18.44 10.71 10.68
N GLU A 26 17.71 11.71 11.19
CA GLU A 26 18.22 13.07 11.39
C GLU A 26 18.95 13.24 12.73
N THR A 27 18.54 12.51 13.77
CA THR A 27 19.01 12.72 15.14
C THR A 27 19.99 11.66 15.63
N LEU A 28 19.91 10.43 15.11
CA LEU A 28 20.84 9.36 15.44
C LEU A 28 21.95 9.36 14.40
N GLY A 29 23.21 9.34 14.85
CA GLY A 29 24.36 9.16 13.96
C GLY A 29 24.40 7.75 13.35
N ASP A 30 25.30 7.56 12.38
CA ASP A 30 25.39 6.32 11.58
C ASP A 30 25.69 5.04 12.39
N ASP A 31 26.13 5.19 13.64
CA ASP A 31 26.42 4.08 14.57
C ASP A 31 25.16 3.42 15.16
N TYR A 32 23.99 3.99 14.92
CA TYR A 32 22.72 3.50 15.44
C TYR A 32 21.79 2.99 14.34
N SER A 33 21.10 1.89 14.62
CA SER A 33 20.04 1.36 13.76
C SER A 33 18.72 1.25 14.52
N ILE A 34 17.62 1.40 13.78
CA ILE A 34 16.26 1.22 14.30
C ILE A 34 15.71 -0.13 13.83
N ALA A 35 14.95 -0.78 14.71
CA ALA A 35 14.22 -1.99 14.39
C ALA A 35 12.78 -1.84 14.89
N TRP A 36 11.84 -2.33 14.08
CA TRP A 36 10.41 -2.33 14.41
C TRP A 36 10.02 -3.62 15.11
N SER A 37 9.00 -3.56 15.96
CA SER A 37 8.43 -4.72 16.66
C SER A 37 6.91 -4.65 16.65
N GLY A 38 6.23 -5.78 16.86
CA GLY A 38 4.77 -5.87 16.95
C GLY A 38 4.07 -5.45 15.65
N SER A 39 3.00 -4.66 15.78
CA SER A 39 2.18 -4.17 14.66
C SER A 39 2.98 -3.33 13.66
N ALA A 40 3.88 -2.46 14.14
CA ALA A 40 4.73 -1.65 13.27
C ALA A 40 5.65 -2.53 12.40
N TYR A 41 6.16 -3.63 12.94
CA TYR A 41 6.93 -4.60 12.16
C TYR A 41 6.10 -5.25 11.07
N GLN A 42 4.85 -5.65 11.38
CA GLN A 42 3.94 -6.24 10.39
C GLN A 42 3.60 -5.26 9.27
N GLU A 43 3.38 -4.00 9.61
CA GLU A 43 3.07 -2.95 8.64
C GLU A 43 4.25 -2.65 7.71
N VAL A 44 5.46 -2.52 8.27
CA VAL A 44 6.69 -2.29 7.48
C VAL A 44 7.02 -3.51 6.62
N SER A 45 6.91 -4.73 7.16
CA SER A 45 7.22 -5.96 6.43
C SER A 45 6.19 -6.30 5.35
N SER A 46 4.93 -5.91 5.52
CA SER A 46 3.87 -6.13 4.53
C SER A 46 3.77 -5.01 3.49
N LYS A 47 4.55 -3.92 3.63
CA LYS A 47 4.53 -2.77 2.73
C LYS A 47 4.84 -3.23 1.29
N GLY A 48 3.93 -2.93 0.36
CA GLY A 48 4.08 -3.28 -1.06
C GLY A 48 3.57 -4.66 -1.47
N THR A 49 3.17 -5.53 -0.54
CA THR A 49 2.56 -6.83 -0.90
C THR A 49 1.24 -6.68 -1.67
N ALA A 50 0.46 -5.65 -1.34
CA ALA A 50 -0.83 -5.36 -1.99
C ALA A 50 -0.69 -5.01 -3.48
N SER A 51 0.35 -4.25 -3.87
CA SER A 51 0.57 -3.89 -5.27
C SER A 51 0.98 -5.12 -6.10
N TYR A 52 1.79 -6.00 -5.53
CA TYR A 52 2.15 -7.27 -6.16
C TYR A 52 0.91 -8.15 -6.40
N ALA A 53 0.07 -8.34 -5.38
CA ALA A 53 -1.16 -9.11 -5.50
C ALA A 53 -2.12 -8.52 -6.54
N PHE A 54 -2.28 -7.20 -6.56
CA PHE A 54 -3.13 -6.50 -7.52
C PHE A 54 -2.62 -6.69 -8.97
N ALA A 55 -1.33 -6.47 -9.22
CA ALA A 55 -0.74 -6.63 -10.55
C ALA A 55 -0.86 -8.07 -11.05
N LEU A 56 -0.58 -9.04 -10.19
CA LEU A 56 -0.70 -10.46 -10.52
C LEU A 56 -2.17 -10.81 -10.84
N GLY A 57 -3.11 -10.37 -10.00
CA GLY A 57 -4.55 -10.55 -10.26
C GLY A 57 -4.98 -9.96 -11.61
N MET A 58 -4.52 -8.76 -11.94
CA MET A 58 -4.79 -8.10 -13.22
C MET A 58 -4.27 -8.91 -14.42
N ILE A 59 -3.08 -9.49 -14.31
CA ILE A 59 -2.51 -10.37 -15.35
C ILE A 59 -3.41 -11.59 -15.54
N PHE A 60 -3.81 -12.27 -14.46
CA PHE A 60 -4.66 -13.45 -14.55
C PHE A 60 -6.04 -13.14 -15.14
N VAL A 61 -6.67 -12.04 -14.73
CA VAL A 61 -7.95 -11.59 -15.30
C VAL A 61 -7.80 -11.36 -16.81
N PHE A 62 -6.75 -10.66 -17.24
CA PHE A 62 -6.49 -10.43 -18.66
C PHE A 62 -6.29 -11.73 -19.44
N LEU A 63 -5.47 -12.65 -18.93
CA LEU A 63 -5.18 -13.92 -19.59
C LEU A 63 -6.40 -14.84 -19.69
N ILE A 64 -7.22 -14.92 -18.63
CA ILE A 64 -8.45 -15.72 -18.63
C ILE A 64 -9.45 -15.16 -19.65
N LEU A 65 -9.63 -13.84 -19.70
CA LEU A 65 -10.50 -13.21 -20.69
C LEU A 65 -9.96 -13.37 -22.12
N ALA A 66 -8.64 -13.30 -22.31
CA ALA A 66 -8.02 -13.50 -23.62
C ALA A 66 -8.23 -14.93 -24.13
N ALA A 67 -8.08 -15.92 -23.25
CA ALA A 67 -8.37 -17.31 -23.57
C ALA A 67 -9.86 -17.55 -23.85
N GLN A 68 -10.76 -16.92 -23.08
CA GLN A 68 -12.21 -17.07 -23.26
C GLN A 68 -12.72 -16.45 -24.57
N TYR A 69 -12.25 -15.24 -24.90
CA TYR A 69 -12.67 -14.53 -26.12
C TYR A 69 -11.83 -14.87 -27.35
N GLU A 70 -10.78 -15.68 -27.18
CA GLU A 70 -9.79 -16.04 -28.21
C GLU A 70 -9.17 -14.79 -28.90
N ARG A 71 -9.18 -13.65 -28.21
CA ARG A 71 -8.81 -12.34 -28.74
C ARG A 71 -8.17 -11.50 -27.66
N TRP A 72 -7.04 -10.88 -27.98
CA TRP A 72 -6.28 -10.02 -27.05
C TRP A 72 -6.87 -8.63 -26.85
N LEU A 73 -7.57 -8.09 -27.86
CA LEU A 73 -8.08 -6.72 -27.85
C LEU A 73 -9.32 -6.54 -26.97
N ILE A 74 -10.18 -7.56 -26.86
CA ILE A 74 -11.40 -7.49 -26.03
C ILE A 74 -11.05 -7.39 -24.53
N PRO A 75 -10.19 -8.26 -23.96
CA PRO A 75 -9.74 -8.14 -22.58
C PRO A 75 -9.05 -6.81 -22.27
N LEU A 76 -8.31 -6.26 -23.24
CA LEU A 76 -7.66 -4.96 -23.07
C LEU A 76 -8.72 -3.87 -22.83
N ALA A 77 -9.79 -3.84 -23.63
CA ALA A 77 -10.89 -2.92 -23.43
C ALA A 77 -11.53 -3.10 -22.04
N VAL A 78 -11.74 -4.33 -21.57
CA VAL A 78 -12.29 -4.61 -20.23
C VAL A 78 -11.38 -4.09 -19.12
N VAL A 79 -10.06 -4.31 -19.23
CA VAL A 79 -9.07 -3.86 -18.24
C VAL A 79 -9.04 -2.33 -18.08
N THR A 80 -9.35 -1.57 -19.12
CA THR A 80 -9.42 -0.09 -19.02
C THR A 80 -10.53 0.44 -18.12
N ALA A 81 -11.49 -0.39 -17.70
CA ALA A 81 -12.47 -0.02 -16.69
C ALA A 81 -11.88 0.05 -15.27
N VAL A 82 -10.77 -0.66 -15.00
CA VAL A 82 -10.18 -0.78 -13.67
C VAL A 82 -9.66 0.56 -13.11
N PRO A 83 -8.97 1.43 -13.89
CA PRO A 83 -8.62 2.77 -13.43
C PRO A 83 -9.80 3.57 -12.88
N PHE A 84 -10.99 3.47 -13.48
CA PHE A 84 -12.18 4.16 -13.00
C PHE A 84 -12.70 3.57 -11.68
N ALA A 85 -12.65 2.24 -11.53
CA ALA A 85 -13.01 1.57 -10.27
C ALA A 85 -12.07 1.98 -9.13
N VAL A 86 -10.75 1.98 -9.39
CA VAL A 86 -9.73 2.42 -8.43
C VAL A 86 -9.95 3.89 -8.08
N PHE A 87 -10.11 4.76 -9.09
CA PHE A 87 -10.34 6.18 -8.88
C PHE A 87 -11.57 6.45 -8.00
N GLY A 88 -12.71 5.82 -8.30
CA GLY A 88 -13.93 5.98 -7.50
C GLY A 88 -13.77 5.51 -6.05
N SER A 89 -13.06 4.40 -5.84
CA SER A 89 -12.73 3.89 -4.51
C SER A 89 -11.88 4.88 -3.72
N PHE A 90 -10.77 5.35 -4.30
CA PHE A 90 -9.88 6.33 -3.66
C PHE A 90 -10.60 7.65 -3.39
N LEU A 91 -11.43 8.13 -4.32
CA LEU A 91 -12.18 9.37 -4.17
C LEU A 91 -13.14 9.30 -2.97
N LEU A 92 -13.89 8.21 -2.83
CA LEU A 92 -14.82 8.06 -1.71
C LEU A 92 -14.11 7.88 -0.37
N VAL A 93 -13.03 7.10 -0.33
CA VAL A 93 -12.19 6.92 0.86
C VAL A 93 -11.59 8.26 1.31
N TYR A 94 -11.07 9.03 0.36
CA TYR A 94 -10.53 10.36 0.60
C TYR A 94 -11.60 11.33 1.16
N LEU A 95 -12.77 11.40 0.50
CA LEU A 95 -13.86 12.28 0.94
C LEU A 95 -14.41 11.91 2.32
N ARG A 96 -14.35 10.63 2.70
CA ARG A 96 -14.83 10.14 4.00
C ARG A 96 -13.77 10.25 5.10
N GLY A 97 -12.52 10.60 4.76
CA GLY A 97 -11.41 10.67 5.71
C GLY A 97 -10.98 9.29 6.23
N PHE A 98 -11.14 8.25 5.42
CA PHE A 98 -10.73 6.90 5.78
C PHE A 98 -9.25 6.74 5.41
N SER A 99 -8.42 6.43 6.38
CA SER A 99 -7.02 6.08 6.15
C SER A 99 -6.60 5.00 7.14
N ASN A 100 -5.79 4.05 6.67
CA ASN A 100 -5.08 3.12 7.53
C ASN A 100 -3.69 3.69 7.83
#